data_AF-A0A9X0CXQ5-F1
#
_entry.id   AF-A0A9X0CXQ5-F1
#
_cell.length_a   1.000
_cell.length_b   1.000
_cell.length_c   1.000
_cell.angle_alpha   90.00
_cell.angle_beta   90.00
_cell.angle_gamma   90.00
#
_symmetry.space_group_name_H-M   'P 1'
#
loop_
_entity.id
_entity.type
_entity.pdbx_description
1 polymer ?
#
loop_
_entity_poly.entity_id
_entity_poly.type
_entity_poly.pdbx_seq_one_letter_code
_entity_poly.pdbx_strand_id
1 'polypeptide(L)'
;MHGNSPGIFTTPSFGEVITFKLIHLNGQVSCSIFYSATNWGCTVPDLPANIATHITDSQKNRLLPKDELLFGGGKCMNNLFYSLPGHTPNSPELLFDNFTIPLPVAAGQQFQIWFAEDLNGCWSAMNNVGQTCVKVFGLIV
;
A
#
# COMPACT_ATOMS: atom_id res chain seq x y z
N MET A 1 1.54 -6.58 -9.12
CA MET A 1 2.26 -7.42 -8.12
C MET A 1 3.69 -7.75 -8.51
N HIS A 2 4.07 -7.63 -9.78
CA HIS A 2 5.44 -7.78 -10.25
C HIS A 2 5.61 -6.97 -11.54
N GLY A 3 6.86 -6.76 -11.96
CA GLY A 3 7.13 -6.11 -13.24
C GLY A 3 6.95 -4.60 -13.22
N ASN A 4 7.14 -3.96 -12.05
CA ASN A 4 7.11 -2.51 -11.91
C ASN A 4 5.72 -1.93 -12.24
N SER A 5 4.69 -2.48 -11.58
CA SER A 5 3.27 -2.35 -11.96
C SER A 5 2.40 -1.62 -10.91
N PRO A 6 2.64 -0.31 -10.65
CA PRO A 6 1.83 0.42 -9.69
C PRO A 6 0.46 0.80 -10.24
N GLY A 7 -0.50 1.02 -9.34
CA GLY A 7 -1.65 1.87 -9.64
C GLY A 7 -1.25 3.34 -9.57
N ILE A 8 -1.69 4.17 -10.51
CA ILE A 8 -1.32 5.60 -10.56
C ILE A 8 -2.57 6.45 -10.33
N PHE A 9 -2.45 7.49 -9.50
CA PHE A 9 -3.49 8.50 -9.31
C PHE A 9 -2.89 9.90 -9.19
N THR A 10 -3.72 10.93 -9.35
CA THR A 10 -3.32 12.34 -9.25
C THR A 10 -4.22 13.12 -8.31
N THR A 11 -3.70 14.21 -7.73
CA THR A 11 -4.49 15.17 -6.96
C THR A 11 -5.16 16.20 -7.89
N PRO A 12 -6.43 16.57 -7.64
CA PRO A 12 -7.14 17.51 -8.51
C PRO A 12 -6.80 18.98 -8.24
N SER A 13 -6.26 19.30 -7.06
CA SER A 13 -6.01 20.66 -6.59
C SER A 13 -4.72 20.76 -5.79
N PHE A 14 -4.29 21.99 -5.53
CA PHE A 14 -3.25 22.26 -4.53
C PHE A 14 -3.84 22.25 -3.12
N GLY A 15 -2.97 22.07 -2.11
CA GLY A 15 -3.33 22.14 -0.69
C GLY A 15 -2.51 21.17 0.15
N GLU A 16 -3.00 20.84 1.34
CA GLU A 16 -2.34 19.88 2.22
C GLU A 16 -3.22 18.65 2.44
N VAL A 17 -2.74 17.47 2.05
CA VAL A 17 -3.43 16.21 2.32
C VAL A 17 -3.18 15.79 3.76
N ILE A 18 -4.25 15.56 4.50
CA ILE A 18 -4.19 15.06 5.89
C ILE A 18 -4.67 13.61 6.05
N THR A 19 -5.34 13.09 5.01
CA THR A 19 -5.91 11.74 5.00
C THR A 19 -5.89 11.16 3.60
N PHE A 20 -5.53 9.88 3.46
CA PHE A 20 -5.87 9.06 2.30
C PHE A 20 -6.77 7.90 2.72
N LYS A 21 -7.78 7.61 1.91
CA LYS A 21 -8.64 6.43 2.04
C LYS A 21 -8.65 5.64 0.74
N LEU A 22 -8.36 4.35 0.85
CA LEU A 22 -8.37 3.40 -0.25
C LEU A 22 -9.60 2.50 -0.11
N ILE A 23 -10.46 2.45 -1.12
CA ILE A 23 -11.63 1.55 -1.17
C ILE A 23 -11.33 0.43 -2.15
N HIS A 24 -11.42 -0.81 -1.69
CA HIS A 24 -11.29 -1.98 -2.55
C HIS A 24 -12.50 -2.06 -3.50
N LEU A 25 -12.24 -2.28 -4.79
CA LEU A 25 -13.30 -2.49 -5.77
C LEU A 25 -13.41 -3.97 -6.16
N ASN A 26 -12.30 -4.58 -6.54
CA ASN A 26 -12.22 -5.98 -6.95
C ASN A 26 -10.76 -6.44 -7.08
N GLY A 27 -10.57 -7.74 -7.32
CA GLY A 27 -9.26 -8.35 -7.49
C GLY A 27 -8.57 -8.60 -6.16
N GLN A 28 -7.47 -9.35 -6.19
CA GLN A 28 -6.73 -9.74 -4.99
C GLN A 28 -5.23 -9.87 -5.31
N VAL A 29 -4.44 -9.82 -4.25
CA VAL A 29 -2.99 -9.89 -4.26
C VAL A 29 -2.50 -10.93 -3.26
N SER A 30 -1.43 -11.66 -3.54
CA SER A 30 -0.77 -12.57 -2.59
C SER A 30 0.76 -12.45 -2.62
N CYS A 31 1.39 -12.48 -1.44
CA CYS A 31 2.85 -12.49 -1.30
C CYS A 31 3.49 -13.88 -1.48
N SER A 32 2.69 -14.95 -1.63
CA SER A 32 3.20 -16.29 -1.89
C SER A 32 2.09 -17.24 -2.32
N ILE A 33 2.41 -18.27 -3.10
CA ILE A 33 1.50 -19.36 -3.46
C ILE A 33 1.01 -20.14 -2.23
N PHE A 34 1.73 -20.07 -1.11
CA PHE A 34 1.37 -20.74 0.15
C PHE A 34 0.33 -19.97 0.96
N TYR A 35 0.07 -18.71 0.62
CA TYR A 35 -0.84 -17.85 1.37
C TYR A 35 -2.03 -17.45 0.51
N SER A 36 -3.19 -17.31 1.16
CA SER A 36 -4.41 -16.87 0.51
C SER A 36 -4.25 -15.45 -0.05
N ALA A 37 -4.83 -15.21 -1.22
CA ALA A 37 -4.90 -13.87 -1.78
C ALA A 37 -5.82 -12.98 -0.93
N THR A 38 -5.45 -11.71 -0.81
CA THR A 38 -6.15 -10.71 -0.01
C THR A 38 -6.31 -9.41 -0.78
N ASN A 39 -7.03 -8.44 -0.24
CA ASN A 39 -7.24 -7.16 -0.92
C ASN A 39 -5.97 -6.29 -0.90
N TRP A 40 -5.20 -6.34 0.19
CA TRP A 40 -4.16 -5.33 0.48
C TRP A 40 -2.81 -5.87 0.93
N GLY A 41 -2.67 -7.17 1.16
CA GLY A 41 -1.50 -7.69 1.88
C GLY A 41 -1.33 -9.19 1.76
N CYS A 42 -0.99 -9.81 2.88
CA CYS A 42 -0.74 -11.23 2.95
C CYS A 42 -1.22 -11.84 4.28
N THR A 43 -1.44 -13.14 4.31
CA THR A 43 -1.86 -13.89 5.50
C THR A 43 -0.72 -14.72 6.06
N VAL A 44 0.47 -14.12 6.22
CA VAL A 44 1.63 -14.80 6.82
C VAL A 44 1.29 -15.19 8.27
N PRO A 45 1.40 -16.48 8.63
CA PRO A 45 1.23 -16.93 10.00
C PRO A 45 2.16 -16.17 10.96
N ASP A 46 1.72 -15.98 12.20
CA ASP A 46 2.50 -15.38 13.30
C ASP A 46 2.92 -13.92 13.11
N LEU A 47 2.47 -13.23 12.05
CA LEU A 47 2.63 -11.79 11.89
C LEU A 47 1.27 -11.06 12.03
N PRO A 48 1.21 -9.94 12.79
CA PRO A 48 -0.02 -9.18 13.00
C PRO A 48 -0.46 -8.51 11.69
N ALA A 49 -1.75 -8.61 11.32
CA ALA A 49 -2.39 -7.93 10.17
C ALA A 49 -1.42 -7.40 9.10
N ASN A 50 -0.97 -8.27 8.19
CA ASN A 50 0.17 -8.00 7.30
C ASN A 50 -0.25 -7.25 6.03
N ILE A 51 -0.63 -5.99 6.19
CA ILE A 51 -0.92 -5.13 5.04
C ILE A 51 0.40 -4.81 4.33
N ALA A 52 0.41 -4.90 3.00
CA ALA A 52 1.59 -4.70 2.17
C ALA A 52 1.32 -3.76 0.99
N THR A 53 0.30 -2.90 1.11
CA THR A 53 -0.03 -1.86 0.12
C THR A 53 0.61 -0.55 0.53
N HIS A 54 1.42 0.05 -0.32
CA HIS A 54 2.20 1.27 -0.03
C HIS A 54 1.80 2.38 -0.99
N ILE A 55 1.84 3.62 -0.52
CA ILE A 55 1.67 4.82 -1.36
C ILE A 55 3.02 5.51 -1.46
N THR A 56 3.45 5.83 -2.68
CA THR A 56 4.69 6.54 -2.98
C THR A 56 4.41 7.80 -3.79
N ASP A 57 5.41 8.68 -3.88
CA ASP A 57 5.46 9.70 -4.93
C ASP A 57 5.82 9.06 -6.30
N SER A 58 5.92 9.91 -7.33
CA SER A 58 6.30 9.49 -8.69
C SER A 58 7.74 8.97 -8.83
N GLN A 59 8.61 9.27 -7.86
CA GLN A 59 9.99 8.82 -7.79
C GLN A 59 10.16 7.53 -6.96
N LYS A 60 9.04 6.91 -6.56
CA LYS A 60 8.98 5.72 -5.70
C LYS A 60 9.46 5.95 -4.27
N ASN A 61 9.51 7.20 -3.81
CA ASN A 61 9.75 7.48 -2.39
C ASN A 61 8.47 7.16 -1.62
N ARG A 62 8.58 6.28 -0.63
CA ARG A 62 7.45 5.86 0.22
C ARG A 62 6.93 7.03 1.03
N LEU A 63 5.63 7.26 0.95
CA LEU A 63 4.92 8.27 1.72
C LEU A 63 4.10 7.61 2.84
N LEU A 64 3.46 6.48 2.52
CA LEU A 64 2.63 5.70 3.43
C LEU A 64 2.81 4.19 3.23
N PRO A 65 2.73 3.40 4.31
CA PRO A 65 2.77 3.85 5.72
C PRO A 65 4.11 4.55 6.05
N LYS A 66 4.17 5.20 7.21
CA LYS A 66 5.43 5.75 7.73
C LYS A 66 6.37 4.63 8.15
N ASP A 67 7.68 4.87 8.05
CA ASP A 67 8.70 3.85 8.32
C ASP A 67 8.62 3.26 9.74
N GLU A 68 8.18 4.04 10.72
CA GLU A 68 8.00 3.58 12.11
C GLU A 68 6.91 2.52 12.29
N LEU A 69 5.98 2.40 11.33
CA LEU A 69 4.91 1.40 11.34
C LEU A 69 5.32 0.10 10.64
N LEU A 70 6.48 0.12 9.98
CA LEU A 70 6.94 -1.01 9.18
C LEU A 70 7.54 -2.10 10.07
N PHE A 71 7.20 -3.34 9.75
CA PHE A 71 7.81 -4.53 10.29
C PHE A 71 8.00 -5.58 9.18
N GLY A 72 8.59 -6.70 9.58
CA GLY A 72 8.97 -7.80 8.71
C GLY A 72 10.44 -8.14 8.90
N GLY A 73 10.88 -9.27 8.37
CA GLY A 73 12.24 -9.75 8.58
C GLY A 73 12.72 -10.64 7.44
N GLY A 74 14.04 -10.72 7.27
CA GLY A 74 14.67 -11.45 6.17
C GLY A 74 14.89 -10.60 4.93
N LYS A 75 15.69 -11.11 3.98
CA LYS A 75 16.22 -10.33 2.84
C LYS A 75 15.13 -9.63 2.02
N CYS A 76 14.00 -10.29 1.87
CA CYS A 76 12.93 -9.89 0.96
C CYS A 76 11.71 -9.28 1.66
N MET A 77 11.48 -9.68 2.91
CA MET A 77 10.32 -9.25 3.71
C MET A 77 10.65 -8.10 4.68
N ASN A 78 11.87 -7.56 4.64
CA ASN A 78 12.24 -6.44 5.50
C ASN A 78 11.41 -5.20 5.17
N ASN A 79 10.74 -4.64 6.19
CA ASN A 79 9.92 -3.42 6.08
C ASN A 79 8.85 -3.46 4.97
N LEU A 80 8.27 -4.63 4.71
CA LEU A 80 7.16 -4.78 3.76
C LEU A 80 5.79 -4.58 4.41
N PHE A 81 5.66 -4.98 5.66
CA PHE A 81 4.38 -5.13 6.33
C PHE A 81 4.15 -4.01 7.34
N TYR A 82 2.88 -3.71 7.58
CA TYR A 82 2.45 -2.81 8.64
C TYR A 82 1.03 -3.20 9.05
N SER A 83 0.65 -2.77 10.24
CA SER A 83 -0.72 -2.92 10.75
C SER A 83 -1.38 -1.54 10.83
N LEU A 84 -2.64 -1.48 10.42
CA LEU A 84 -3.52 -0.32 10.64
C LEU A 84 -4.54 -0.69 11.71
N PRO A 85 -4.71 0.11 12.78
CA PRO A 85 -5.70 -0.16 13.82
C PRO A 85 -7.10 -0.41 13.23
N GLY A 86 -7.74 -1.51 13.62
CA GLY A 86 -9.07 -1.89 13.13
C GLY A 86 -9.12 -2.45 11.70
N HIS A 87 -7.97 -2.64 11.04
CA HIS A 87 -7.90 -3.10 9.66
C HIS A 87 -7.19 -4.45 9.54
N THR A 88 -7.57 -5.21 8.52
CA THR A 88 -6.96 -6.48 8.13
C THR A 88 -6.60 -6.44 6.65
N PRO A 89 -5.79 -7.39 6.14
CA PRO A 89 -5.50 -7.49 4.70
C PRO A 89 -6.74 -7.65 3.80
N ASN A 90 -7.90 -8.04 4.36
CA ASN A 90 -9.17 -8.21 3.66
C ASN A 90 -10.20 -7.12 3.99
N SER A 91 -9.82 -6.06 4.71
CA SER A 91 -10.74 -4.94 4.95
C SER A 91 -11.28 -4.36 3.62
N PRO A 92 -12.53 -3.88 3.58
CA PRO A 92 -13.09 -3.28 2.36
C PRO A 92 -12.43 -1.93 2.02
N GLU A 93 -11.79 -1.31 3.01
CA GLU A 93 -11.05 -0.08 2.86
C GLU A 93 -9.78 -0.08 3.71
N LEU A 94 -8.84 0.80 3.39
CA LEU A 94 -7.73 1.21 4.24
C LEU A 94 -7.81 2.71 4.48
N LEU A 95 -7.74 3.11 5.75
CA LEU A 95 -7.72 4.51 6.15
C LEU A 95 -6.34 4.90 6.69
N PHE A 96 -5.65 5.80 5.99
CA PHE A 96 -4.45 6.47 6.45
C PHE A 96 -4.83 7.88 6.89
N ASP A 97 -5.00 8.10 8.18
CA ASP A 97 -5.53 9.35 8.74
C ASP A 97 -4.58 9.95 9.78
N ASN A 98 -4.92 11.13 10.29
CA ASN A 98 -4.19 11.84 11.35
C ASN A 98 -2.72 12.09 11.01
N PHE A 99 -2.45 12.63 9.82
CA PHE A 99 -1.07 12.98 9.46
C PHE A 99 -0.56 14.06 10.41
N THR A 100 0.41 13.71 11.26
CA THR A 100 1.09 14.66 12.15
C THR A 100 1.76 15.80 11.37
N ILE A 101 2.19 15.50 10.15
CA ILE A 101 2.72 16.47 9.19
C ILE A 101 1.87 16.33 7.92
N PRO A 102 1.01 17.33 7.60
CA PRO A 102 0.25 17.33 6.36
C PRO A 102 1.16 17.18 5.14
N LEU A 103 0.68 16.51 4.10
CA LEU A 103 1.43 16.29 2.86
C LEU A 103 1.09 17.41 1.85
N PRO A 104 2.02 18.33 1.54
CA PRO A 104 1.76 19.38 0.57
C PRO A 104 1.62 18.77 -0.82
N VAL A 105 0.59 19.20 -1.55
CA VAL A 105 0.32 18.73 -2.91
C VAL A 105 0.02 19.87 -3.88
N ALA A 106 0.38 19.67 -5.14
CA ALA A 106 -0.03 20.51 -6.26
C ALA A 106 -1.12 19.82 -7.10
N ALA A 107 -1.86 20.61 -7.89
CA ALA A 107 -2.80 20.06 -8.87
C ALA A 107 -2.05 19.23 -9.92
N GLY A 108 -2.54 18.03 -10.20
CA GLY A 108 -1.92 17.06 -11.12
C GLY A 108 -0.73 16.31 -10.53
N GLN A 109 -0.38 16.51 -9.26
CA GLN A 109 0.71 15.76 -8.63
C GLN A 109 0.38 14.27 -8.60
N GLN A 110 1.33 13.47 -9.07
CA GLN A 110 1.17 12.03 -9.24
C GLN A 110 1.64 11.27 -8.01
N PHE A 111 0.87 10.25 -7.65
CA PHE A 111 1.16 9.27 -6.63
C PHE A 111 1.01 7.87 -7.21
N GLN A 112 1.62 6.90 -6.52
CA GLN A 112 1.60 5.50 -6.94
C GLN A 112 1.19 4.61 -5.77
N ILE A 113 0.40 3.58 -6.05
CA ILE A 113 -0.01 2.53 -5.12
C ILE A 113 0.71 1.26 -5.52
N TRP A 114 1.47 0.71 -4.59
CA TRP A 114 2.33 -0.44 -4.79
C TRP A 114 1.94 -1.60 -3.90
N PHE A 115 2.14 -2.80 -4.41
CA PHE A 115 2.38 -3.95 -3.54
C PHE A 115 3.86 -3.95 -3.14
N ALA A 116 4.15 -4.14 -1.85
CA ALA A 116 5.46 -3.88 -1.26
C ALA A 116 6.62 -4.65 -1.93
N GLU A 117 6.38 -5.91 -2.32
CA GLU A 117 7.35 -6.75 -3.03
C GLU A 117 7.74 -6.17 -4.40
N ASP A 118 6.75 -5.68 -5.16
CA ASP A 118 6.99 -5.03 -6.46
C ASP A 118 7.76 -3.71 -6.28
N LEU A 119 7.40 -2.91 -5.25
CA LEU A 119 8.09 -1.67 -4.92
C LEU A 119 9.57 -1.90 -4.61
N ASN A 120 9.87 -2.89 -3.78
CA ASN A 120 11.24 -3.21 -3.36
C ASN A 120 12.03 -3.98 -4.42
N GLY A 121 11.40 -4.35 -5.55
CA GLY A 121 12.03 -5.19 -6.57
C GLY A 121 12.42 -6.58 -6.05
N CYS A 122 11.82 -7.01 -4.94
CA CYS A 122 11.98 -8.35 -4.40
C CYS A 122 10.66 -9.09 -4.64
N TRP A 123 10.69 -10.07 -5.54
CA TRP A 123 9.59 -10.98 -5.77
C TRP A 123 10.11 -12.42 -5.67
N SER A 124 9.31 -13.31 -5.09
CA SER A 124 9.59 -14.74 -5.15
C SER A 124 9.06 -15.30 -6.47
N ALA A 125 9.77 -16.25 -7.07
CA ALA A 125 9.21 -17.07 -8.16
C ALA A 125 7.96 -17.87 -7.71
N MET A 126 7.71 -17.90 -6.41
CA MET A 126 6.55 -18.51 -5.76
C MET A 126 5.46 -17.48 -5.45
N ASN A 127 5.42 -16.33 -6.13
CA ASN A 127 4.32 -15.37 -5.99
C ASN A 127 3.24 -15.64 -7.03
N ASN A 128 1.98 -15.50 -6.64
CA ASN A 128 0.87 -15.54 -7.58
C ASN A 128 0.76 -14.20 -8.32
N VAL A 129 0.35 -14.25 -9.59
CA VAL A 129 -0.03 -13.03 -10.32
C VAL A 129 -1.37 -12.56 -9.76
N GLY A 130 -1.35 -11.41 -9.10
CA GLY A 130 -2.53 -10.74 -8.56
C GLY A 130 -2.60 -9.28 -8.98
N GLN A 131 -3.80 -8.73 -8.98
CA GLN A 131 -4.08 -7.32 -9.18
C GLN A 131 -5.25 -6.94 -8.29
N THR A 132 -5.13 -5.80 -7.60
CA THR A 132 -6.21 -5.19 -6.83
C THR A 132 -6.60 -3.87 -7.50
N CYS A 133 -7.89 -3.65 -7.69
CA CYS A 133 -8.45 -2.42 -8.20
C CYS A 133 -8.99 -1.59 -7.02
N VAL A 134 -8.60 -0.32 -6.97
CA VAL A 134 -8.85 0.55 -5.82
C VAL A 134 -9.42 1.89 -6.27
N LYS A 135 -10.33 2.45 -5.48
CA LYS A 135 -10.74 3.85 -5.55
C LYS A 135 -10.07 4.64 -4.43
N VAL A 136 -9.48 5.77 -4.78
CA VAL A 136 -8.73 6.62 -3.84
C VAL A 136 -9.54 7.86 -3.49
N PHE A 137 -9.58 8.19 -2.21
CA PHE A 137 -10.08 9.47 -1.68
C PHE A 137 -8.96 10.13 -0.89
N GLY A 138 -8.88 11.45 -0.97
CA GLY A 138 -7.99 12.26 -0.14
C GLY A 138 -8.75 13.42 0.47
N LEU A 139 -8.43 13.77 1.71
CA LEU A 139 -8.91 15.00 2.35
C LEU A 139 -7.81 16.06 2.22
N ILE A 140 -8.11 17.12 1.46
CA ILE A 140 -7.23 18.27 1.24
C ILE A 140 -7.79 19.44 2.05
N VAL A 141 -6.93 20.08 2.84
CA VAL A 141 -7.22 21.31 3.60
C VAL A 141 -6.39 22.50 3.11
#